data_AF-A0ABD0NE55-F1
#
_entry.id   AF-A0ABD0NE55-F1
#
_cell.length_a   1.000
_cell.length_b   1.000
_cell.length_c   1.000
_cell.angle_alpha   90.00
_cell.angle_beta   90.00
_cell.angle_gamma   90.00
#
_symmetry.space_group_name_H-M   'P 1'
#
loop_
_entity.id
_entity.type
_entity.pdbx_description
1 polymer ?
#
loop_
_entity_poly.entity_id
_entity_poly.type
_entity_poly.pdbx_seq_one_letter_code
_entity_poly.pdbx_strand_id
1 'polypeptide(L)' 'TQVTSSPDALSGGEKVILSCLTNCTLNDNHTYIWYKNGRQVTDGFTKVNKLYLDSVSNEELQQYSCAVG' A
#
# COMPACT_ATOMS: atom_id res chain seq x y z
N THR A 1 1.26 10.39 6.62
CA THR A 1 1.81 9.26 5.86
C THR A 1 1.93 9.64 4.40
N GLN A 2 2.78 8.99 3.63
CA GLN A 2 2.91 9.17 2.19
C GLN A 2 2.87 7.80 1.50
N VAL A 3 2.14 7.68 0.39
CA VAL A 3 2.07 6.46 -0.41
C VAL A 3 3.05 6.59 -1.59
N THR A 4 3.87 5.56 -1.79
CA THR A 4 4.74 5.44 -2.97
C THR A 4 4.46 4.13 -3.69
N SER A 5 4.52 4.13 -5.02
CA SER A 5 4.29 2.94 -5.86
C SER A 5 5.57 2.51 -6.58
N SER A 6 5.80 1.21 -6.68
CA SER A 6 6.88 0.64 -7.50
C SER A 6 6.40 -0.62 -8.22
N PRO A 7 6.79 -0.82 -9.49
CA PRO A 7 6.54 -2.09 -10.19
C PRO A 7 7.36 -3.21 -9.55
N ASP A 8 6.76 -4.38 -9.38
CA ASP A 8 7.45 -5.58 -8.92
C ASP A 8 8.21 -6.21 -10.09
N ALA A 9 9.50 -5.91 -10.20
CA ALA A 9 10.34 -6.38 -11.30
C ALA A 9 10.66 -7.89 -11.26
N LEU A 10 10.27 -8.61 -10.20
CA LEU A 10 10.69 -9.99 -9.94
C LEU A 10 9.66 -11.05 -10.36
N SER A 11 8.41 -10.68 -10.60
CA SER A 11 7.38 -11.58 -11.14
C SER A 11 6.96 -11.06 -12.50
N GLY A 12 7.01 -11.88 -13.55
CA GLY A 12 6.67 -11.51 -14.94
C GLY A 12 5.20 -11.14 -15.22
N GLY A 13 4.51 -10.50 -14.27
CA GLY A 13 3.22 -9.83 -14.42
C GLY A 13 3.31 -8.43 -13.80
N GLU A 14 2.43 -7.51 -14.20
CA GLU A 14 2.42 -6.10 -13.79
C GLU A 14 1.95 -5.90 -12.33
N LYS A 15 2.61 -6.60 -11.40
CA LYS A 15 2.35 -6.45 -9.97
C LYS A 15 2.84 -5.08 -9.53
N VAL A 16 1.98 -4.38 -8.79
CA VAL A 16 2.29 -3.06 -8.25
C VAL A 16 2.34 -3.14 -6.74
N ILE A 17 3.42 -2.61 -6.17
CA ILE A 17 3.64 -2.56 -4.73
C ILE A 17 3.44 -1.13 -4.28
N LEU A 18 2.48 -0.90 -3.39
CA LEU A 18 2.34 0.36 -2.68
C LEU A 18 3.05 0.28 -1.33
N SER A 19 3.79 1.31 -0.97
CA SER A 19 4.47 1.44 0.31
C SER A 19 3.95 2.66 1.07
N CYS A 20 3.61 2.46 2.34
CA CYS A 20 3.21 3.50 3.27
C CYS A 20 4.45 3.99 4.02
N LEU A 21 4.79 5.26 3.83
CA LEU A 21 5.89 5.93 4.53
C LEU A 21 5.31 6.82 5.63
N THR A 22 5.98 6.85 6.76
CA THR A 22 5.68 7.74 7.87
C THR A 22 6.96 8.26 8.49
N ASN A 23 6.95 9.54 8.86
CA ASN A 23 8.06 10.16 9.58
C ASN A 23 7.89 10.01 11.10
N CYS A 24 6.78 9.42 11.56
CA CYS A 24 6.56 9.13 12.97
C CYS A 24 7.45 7.96 13.40
N THR A 25 8.07 8.07 14.57
CA THR A 25 8.69 6.92 15.24
C THR A 25 7.60 6.01 15.75
N LEU A 26 7.56 4.78 15.25
CA LEU A 26 6.54 3.79 15.59
C LEU A 26 7.13 2.77 16.55
N ASN A 27 6.34 2.39 17.55
CA ASN A 27 6.67 1.26 18.42
C ASN A 27 6.38 -0.05 17.68
N ASP A 28 6.90 -1.18 18.17
CA ASP A 28 6.73 -2.48 17.51
C ASP A 28 5.25 -2.88 17.33
N ASN A 29 4.37 -2.41 18.23
CA ASN A 29 2.92 -2.67 18.20
C ASN A 29 2.15 -1.61 17.41
N HIS A 30 2.41 -1.50 16.12
CA HIS A 30 1.68 -0.63 15.20
C HIS A 30 1.11 -1.44 14.04
N THR A 31 0.00 -0.98 13.48
CA THR A 31 -0.64 -1.63 12.34
C THR A 31 -0.77 -0.65 11.18
N TYR A 32 -0.41 -1.08 9.98
CA TYR A 32 -0.72 -0.32 8.77
C TYR A 32 -2.06 -0.77 8.20
N ILE A 33 -2.92 0.21 7.90
CA ILE A 33 -4.22 -0.02 7.31
C ILE A 33 -4.26 0.69 5.97
N TRP A 34 -4.67 -0.02 4.93
CA TRP A 34 -4.81 0.49 3.58
C TRP A 34 -6.26 0.81 3.25
N TYR A 35 -6.47 1.91 2.52
CA TYR A 35 -7.76 2.36 2.06
C TYR A 35 -7.72 2.65 0.55
N LYS A 36 -8.77 2.29 -0.17
CA LYS A 36 -9.05 2.68 -1.56
C LYS A 36 -10.36 3.45 -1.59
N ASN A 37 -10.37 4.68 -2.09
CA ASN A 37 -11.56 5.55 -2.08
C ASN A 37 -12.24 5.66 -0.70
N GLY A 38 -11.43 5.72 0.37
CA GLY A 38 -11.91 5.79 1.76
C GLY A 38 -12.46 4.49 2.34
N ARG A 39 -12.47 3.38 1.59
CA ARG A 39 -12.86 2.05 2.09
C ARG A 39 -11.63 1.21 2.38
N GLN A 40 -11.66 0.44 3.47
CA GLN A 40 -10.55 -0.43 3.82
C GLN A 40 -10.33 -1.47 2.71
N VAL A 41 -9.08 -1.65 2.31
CA VAL A 41 -8.68 -2.66 1.33
C VAL A 41 -8.76 -4.03 1.99
N THR A 42 -9.65 -4.88 1.50
CA THR A 42 -9.74 -6.30 1.87
C THR A 42 -9.17 -7.22 0.79
N ASP A 43 -9.15 -6.73 -0.45
CA ASP A 43 -8.65 -7.44 -1.61
C ASP A 43 -7.18 -7.04 -1.86
N GLY A 44 -6.27 -7.97 -1.57
CA GLY A 44 -4.83 -7.76 -1.71
C GLY A 44 -4.05 -8.43 -0.58
N PHE A 45 -2.74 -8.54 -0.76
CA PHE A 45 -1.86 -9.01 0.29
C PHE A 45 -1.17 -7.81 0.95
N THR A 46 -1.31 -7.67 2.27
CA THR A 46 -0.64 -6.61 3.04
C THR A 46 0.46 -7.20 3.90
N LYS A 47 1.66 -6.60 3.88
CA LYS A 47 2.78 -7.00 4.73
C LYS A 47 3.52 -5.77 5.25
N VAL A 48 3.57 -5.63 6.58
CA VAL A 48 4.15 -4.45 7.24
C VAL A 48 3.53 -3.18 6.66
N ASN A 49 4.31 -2.33 5.99
CA ASN A 49 3.87 -1.09 5.39
C ASN A 49 3.58 -1.20 3.89
N LYS A 50 3.45 -2.42 3.35
CA LYS A 50 3.28 -2.66 1.90
C LYS A 50 1.93 -3.29 1.57
N LEU A 51 1.36 -2.88 0.44
CA LEU A 51 0.20 -3.49 -0.22
C LEU A 51 0.64 -4.01 -1.59
N TYR A 52 0.36 -5.29 -1.84
CA TYR A 52 0.67 -5.98 -3.09
C TYR A 52 -0.62 -6.12 -3.91
N LEU A 53 -0.58 -5.60 -5.14
CA LEU A 53 -1.69 -5.61 -6.08
C LEU A 53 -1.26 -6.31 -7.37
N ASP A 54 -2.18 -7.08 -7.98
CA ASP A 54 -1.89 -7.81 -9.22
C ASP A 54 -1.86 -6.91 -10.46
N SER A 55 -2.68 -5.86 -10.48
CA SER A 55 -2.68 -4.81 -11.48
C SER A 55 -3.39 -3.58 -10.89
N VAL A 56 -2.90 -2.39 -11.23
CA VAL A 56 -3.56 -1.13 -10.84
C VAL A 56 -3.26 -0.08 -11.91
N SER A 57 -4.28 0.68 -12.31
CA SER A 57 -4.08 1.80 -13.22
C SER A 57 -3.43 2.99 -12.52
N ASN A 58 -2.77 3.86 -13.28
CA ASN A 58 -2.20 5.10 -12.73
C ASN A 58 -3.27 5.98 -12.06
N GLU A 59 -4.50 6.02 -12.55
CA GLU A 59 -5.59 6.79 -11.95
C GLU A 59 -6.02 6.22 -10.58
N GLU A 60 -6.05 4.89 -10.47
CA GLU A 60 -6.36 4.22 -9.21
C GLU A 60 -5.28 4.42 -8.15
N LEU A 61 -4.02 4.65 -8.53
CA LEU A 61 -2.93 4.93 -7.58
C LEU A 61 -3.26 6.15 -6.68
N GLN A 62 -3.94 7.16 -7.22
CA GLN A 62 -4.34 8.34 -6.43
C GLN A 62 -5.47 8.05 -5.42
N GLN A 63 -6.16 6.92 -5.57
CA GLN A 63 -7.27 6.54 -4.70
C GLN A 63 -6.80 5.80 -3.44
N TYR A 64 -5.54 5.35 -3.42
CA TYR A 64 -4.99 4.63 -2.28
C TYR A 64 -4.41 5.57 -1.24
N SER A 65 -4.71 5.27 0.02
CA SER A 65 -4.16 5.94 1.18
C SER A 65 -3.87 4.92 2.27
N CYS A 66 -3.01 5.29 3.21
CA CYS A 66 -2.66 4.44 4.34
C CYS A 66 -2.72 5.21 5.66
N ALA A 67 -3.17 4.52 6.70
CA ALA A 67 -3.14 5.00 8.08
C ALA A 67 -2.26 4.08 8.94
N VAL A 68 -1.73 4.64 10.01
CA VAL A 68 -1.04 3.87 11.05
C VAL A 68 -1.94 3.88 12.28
N GLY A 69 -2.25 2.69 12.78
CA GLY A 69 -3.00 2.44 14.01
C GLY A 69 -2.11 1.95 15.15
#